data_AF-A0A1M4MM70-F1
#
_entry.id   AF-A0A1M4MM70-F1
#
_cell.length_a   1.000
_cell.length_b   1.000
_cell.length_c   1.000
_cell.angle_alpha   90.00
_cell.angle_beta   90.00
_cell.angle_gamma   90.00
#
_symmetry.space_group_name_H-M   'P 1'
#
loop_
_entity.id
_entity.type
_entity.pdbx_description
1 polymer ?
#
loop_
_entity_poly.entity_id
_entity_poly.type
_entity_poly.pdbx_seq_one_letter_code
_entity_poly.pdbx_strand_id
1 'polypeptide(L)'
;MGRYASGDVVLAAMCIGGGGARKVRPVVVVSSGETGSLLICPVSSSPSTDGVSIPLSLDDFARGGLDLFTESYALAAHAATIRTADVVGKKGTLLPETLGAIREAMPGVQEKRGRGRRR
;
A
#
# COMPACT_ATOMS: atom_id res chain seq x y z
N MET A 1 2.57 1.38 20.60
CA MET A 1 3.17 2.22 19.53
C MET A 1 3.25 1.40 18.26
N GLY A 2 2.72 1.91 17.15
CA GLY A 2 2.62 1.17 15.89
C GLY A 2 3.99 0.92 15.25
N ARG A 3 4.28 -0.33 14.88
CA ARG A 3 5.56 -0.76 14.29
C ARG A 3 5.83 -0.16 12.89
N TYR A 4 4.80 0.32 12.22
CA TYR A 4 4.84 0.85 10.86
C TYR A 4 4.14 2.20 10.83
N ALA A 5 4.75 3.17 10.15
CA ALA A 5 4.30 4.55 10.05
C ALA A 5 3.86 4.89 8.63
N SER A 6 3.13 5.99 8.49
CA SER A 6 2.77 6.52 7.17
C SER A 6 4.02 6.81 6.33
N GLY A 7 3.96 6.47 5.05
CA GLY A 7 5.09 6.55 4.12
C GLY A 7 5.99 5.31 4.13
N ASP A 8 5.84 4.40 5.10
CA ASP A 8 6.62 3.16 5.09
C ASP A 8 6.23 2.27 3.91
N VAL A 9 7.22 1.74 3.22
CA VAL A 9 7.04 0.70 2.21
C VAL A 9 7.36 -0.64 2.86
N VAL A 10 6.40 -1.55 2.85
CA VAL A 10 6.50 -2.85 3.51
C VAL A 10 6.11 -3.98 2.57
N LEU A 11 6.62 -5.19 2.82
CA LEU A 11 6.12 -6.42 2.20
C LEU A 11 4.96 -6.94 3.04
N ALA A 12 3.80 -7.13 2.43
CA ALA A 12 2.63 -7.67 3.11
C ALA A 12 1.98 -8.79 2.28
N ALA A 13 1.50 -9.82 2.98
CA ALA A 13 0.73 -10.88 2.34
C ALA A 13 -0.70 -10.38 2.11
N MET A 14 -1.08 -10.12 0.86
CA MET A 14 -2.42 -9.61 0.53
C MET A 14 -2.94 -10.11 -0.83
N CYS A 15 -4.24 -9.90 -1.05
CA CYS A 15 -4.91 -10.12 -2.32
C CYS A 15 -5.26 -8.76 -2.95
N ILE A 16 -4.94 -8.58 -4.22
CA ILE A 16 -5.37 -7.43 -5.02
C ILE A 16 -6.48 -7.94 -5.95
N GLY A 17 -7.58 -7.20 -6.09
CA GLY A 17 -8.67 -7.57 -7.02
C GLY A 17 -9.60 -8.69 -6.57
N GLY A 18 -9.71 -8.98 -5.27
CA GLY A 18 -10.81 -9.77 -4.68
C GLY A 18 -10.86 -11.29 -4.95
N GLY A 19 -10.10 -11.84 -5.91
CA GLY A 19 -10.19 -13.26 -6.30
C GLY A 19 -8.87 -14.04 -6.39
N GLY A 20 -7.72 -13.42 -6.09
CA GLY A 20 -6.41 -14.05 -6.27
C GLY A 20 -5.82 -14.72 -5.03
N ALA A 21 -4.87 -15.64 -5.23
CA ALA A 21 -4.04 -16.18 -4.16
C ALA A 21 -3.32 -15.07 -3.39
N ARG A 22 -3.25 -15.19 -2.07
CA ARG A 22 -2.56 -14.25 -1.19
C ARG A 22 -1.07 -14.26 -1.50
N LYS A 23 -0.55 -13.16 -2.05
CA LYS A 23 0.86 -13.01 -2.44
C LYS A 23 1.51 -11.98 -1.54
N VAL A 24 2.79 -12.21 -1.20
CA VAL A 24 3.60 -11.18 -0.56
C VAL A 24 3.97 -10.15 -1.61
N ARG A 25 3.55 -8.90 -1.41
CA ARG A 25 3.75 -7.80 -2.35
C ARG A 25 4.22 -6.56 -1.61
N PRO A 26 4.97 -5.67 -2.26
CA PRO A 26 5.24 -4.35 -1.73
C PRO A 26 3.96 -3.53 -1.64
N VAL A 27 3.81 -2.80 -0.54
CA VAL A 27 2.70 -1.86 -0.29
C VAL A 27 3.24 -0.63 0.43
N VAL A 28 2.62 0.52 0.18
CA VAL A 28 2.86 1.77 0.90
C VAL A 28 1.87 1.88 2.05
N VAL A 29 2.33 2.14 3.26
CA VAL A 29 1.48 2.48 4.40
C VAL A 29 1.01 3.91 4.26
N VAL A 30 -0.28 4.10 4.04
CA VAL A 30 -0.89 5.42 3.88
C VAL A 30 -1.24 6.02 5.23
N SER A 31 -1.77 5.20 6.14
CA SER A 31 -2.07 5.59 7.51
C SER A 31 -2.09 4.37 8.43
N SER A 32 -1.71 4.55 9.69
CA SER A 32 -1.97 3.56 10.74
C SER A 32 -3.37 3.78 11.30
N GLY A 33 -4.24 2.77 11.20
CA GLY A 33 -5.54 2.80 11.84
C GLY A 33 -5.47 2.48 13.33
N GLU A 34 -6.62 2.49 14.00
CA GLU A 34 -6.73 1.99 15.36
C GLU A 34 -6.47 0.47 15.41
N THR A 35 -6.05 -0.02 16.59
CA THR A 35 -5.94 -1.47 16.90
C THR A 35 -5.19 -2.34 15.87
N GLY A 36 -3.97 -1.92 15.48
CA GLY A 36 -3.06 -2.79 14.71
C GLY A 36 -3.51 -3.05 13.26
N SER A 37 -4.30 -2.13 12.71
CA SER A 37 -4.65 -2.10 11.28
C SER A 37 -3.85 -1.02 10.55
N LEU A 38 -3.59 -1.24 9.27
CA LEU A 38 -2.90 -0.28 8.39
C LEU A 38 -3.77 -0.07 7.14
N LEU A 39 -4.02 1.19 6.80
CA LEU A 39 -4.47 1.56 5.47
C LEU A 39 -3.25 1.58 4.54
N ILE A 40 -3.30 0.79 3.48
CA ILE A 40 -2.20 0.62 2.54
C ILE A 40 -2.61 0.93 1.10
N CYS A 41 -1.62 1.23 0.27
CA CYS A 41 -1.72 1.36 -1.18
C CYS A 41 -0.78 0.31 -1.81
N PRO A 42 -1.30 -0.65 -2.61
CA PRO A 42 -0.48 -1.69 -3.21
C PRO A 42 0.52 -1.13 -4.23
N VAL A 43 1.68 -1.78 -4.35
CA VAL A 43 2.67 -1.48 -5.40
C VAL A 43 2.74 -2.63 -6.41
N SER A 44 2.78 -2.27 -7.69
CA SER A 44 2.85 -3.19 -8.83
C SER A 44 3.93 -2.73 -9.81
N SER A 45 4.53 -3.67 -10.54
CA SER A 45 5.46 -3.36 -11.64
C SER A 45 4.75 -2.96 -12.94
N SER A 46 3.41 -2.85 -12.91
CA SER A 46 2.58 -2.43 -14.03
C SER A 46 1.50 -1.48 -13.50
N PRO A 47 1.11 -0.45 -14.28
CA PRO A 47 0.03 0.45 -13.88
C PRO A 47 -1.31 -0.30 -13.81
N SER A 48 -2.24 0.27 -13.05
CA SER A 48 -3.64 -0.16 -13.00
C SER A 48 -4.32 0.09 -14.34
N THR A 49 -5.20 -0.83 -14.75
CA THR A 49 -6.03 -0.67 -15.95
C THR A 49 -7.37 0.03 -15.66
N ASP A 50 -7.74 0.14 -14.39
CA ASP A 50 -9.06 0.51 -13.89
C ASP A 50 -9.03 1.67 -12.88
N GLY A 51 -7.89 2.35 -12.72
CA GLY A 51 -7.76 3.45 -11.77
C GLY A 51 -6.41 4.16 -11.80
N VAL A 52 -6.28 5.18 -10.93
CA VAL A 52 -5.08 6.02 -10.87
C VAL A 52 -3.88 5.21 -10.36
N SER A 53 -2.75 5.38 -11.06
CA SER A 53 -1.46 4.78 -10.72
C SER A 53 -0.41 5.87 -10.62
N ILE A 54 0.28 5.93 -9.48
CA ILE A 54 1.36 6.88 -9.26
C ILE A 54 2.69 6.18 -9.51
N PRO A 55 3.50 6.62 -10.49
CA PRO A 55 4.81 6.03 -10.73
C PRO A 55 5.71 6.27 -9.51
N LEU A 56 6.56 5.29 -9.20
CA LEU A 56 7.55 5.33 -8.13
C LEU A 56 8.92 5.07 -8.72
N SER A 57 9.85 5.94 -8.36
CA SER A 57 11.27 5.87 -8.69
C SER A 57 12.11 5.67 -7.43
N LEU A 58 13.43 5.48 -7.59
CA LEU A 58 14.35 5.42 -6.46
C LEU A 58 14.45 6.76 -5.72
N ASP A 59 14.33 7.87 -6.44
CA ASP A 59 14.44 9.22 -5.88
C ASP A 59 13.25 9.60 -4.99
N ASP A 60 12.14 8.83 -5.06
CA ASP A 60 10.98 8.99 -4.20
C ASP A 60 11.18 8.42 -2.79
N PHE A 61 12.31 7.78 -2.50
CA PHE A 61 12.59 7.13 -1.21
C PHE A 61 13.51 7.97 -0.34
N ALA A 62 13.02 8.38 0.83
CA ALA A 62 13.84 9.00 1.85
C ALA A 62 14.87 8.02 2.45
N ARG A 63 14.47 6.74 2.58
CA ARG A 63 15.31 5.67 3.14
C ARG A 63 14.94 4.32 2.53
N GLY A 64 15.94 3.48 2.28
CA GLY A 64 15.74 2.16 1.70
C GLY A 64 15.17 2.25 0.29
N GLY A 65 14.39 1.25 -0.12
CA GLY A 65 13.87 1.15 -1.48
C GLY A 65 13.10 -0.14 -1.68
N LEU A 66 12.45 -0.27 -2.83
CA LEU A 66 12.21 -1.61 -3.38
C LEU A 66 13.42 -1.97 -4.25
N ASP A 67 13.53 -3.23 -4.65
CA ASP A 67 14.43 -3.62 -5.73
C ASP A 67 13.87 -3.05 -7.06
N LEU A 68 13.78 -1.72 -7.18
CA LEU A 68 13.17 -0.92 -8.24
C LEU A 68 14.00 -0.90 -9.52
N PHE A 69 14.63 -2.02 -9.87
CA PHE A 69 15.25 -2.19 -11.17
C PHE A 69 14.22 -2.22 -12.32
N THR A 70 12.93 -2.13 -11.98
CA THR A 70 11.80 -2.13 -12.90
C THR A 70 10.80 -1.05 -12.47
N GLU A 71 10.17 -0.39 -13.45
CA GLU A 71 9.11 0.60 -13.22
C GLU A 71 8.09 0.08 -12.22
N SER A 72 7.77 0.89 -11.22
CA SER A 72 6.83 0.53 -10.16
C SER A 72 5.78 1.60 -9.99
N TYR A 73 4.58 1.19 -9.61
CA TYR A 73 3.41 2.05 -9.52
C TYR A 73 2.65 1.77 -8.23
N ALA A 74 2.35 2.83 -7.48
CA ALA A 74 1.38 2.78 -6.39
C ALA A 74 -0.04 2.81 -6.98
N LEU A 75 -0.81 1.75 -6.74
CA LEU A 75 -2.15 1.54 -7.27
C LEU A 75 -3.19 2.21 -6.37
N ALA A 76 -3.29 3.55 -6.44
CA ALA A 76 -4.09 4.36 -5.52
C ALA A 76 -5.58 3.96 -5.47
N ALA A 77 -6.13 3.51 -6.60
CA ALA A 77 -7.52 3.01 -6.68
C ALA A 77 -7.75 1.70 -5.92
N HIS A 78 -6.69 0.96 -5.58
CA HIS A 78 -6.73 -0.37 -4.94
C HIS A 78 -6.35 -0.33 -3.46
N ALA A 79 -6.54 0.83 -2.81
CA ALA A 79 -6.37 1.00 -1.39
C ALA A 79 -7.10 -0.07 -0.57
N ALA A 80 -6.45 -0.60 0.47
CA ALA A 80 -7.03 -1.63 1.31
C ALA A 80 -6.54 -1.51 2.76
N THR A 81 -7.30 -2.08 3.69
CA THR A 81 -6.88 -2.22 5.09
C THR A 81 -6.32 -3.62 5.33
N ILE A 82 -5.12 -3.71 5.92
CA ILE A 82 -4.49 -4.96 6.34
C ILE A 82 -4.22 -4.94 7.85
N ARG A 83 -3.92 -6.10 8.44
CA ARG A 83 -3.42 -6.17 9.82
C ARG A 83 -1.91 -5.99 9.83
N THR A 84 -1.36 -5.42 10.90
CA THR A 84 0.09 -5.36 11.11
C THR A 84 0.75 -6.75 11.14
N ALA A 85 0.00 -7.77 11.56
CA ALA A 85 0.42 -9.18 11.55
C ALA A 85 0.62 -9.75 10.12
N ASP A 86 0.05 -9.10 9.10
CA ASP A 86 0.18 -9.50 7.70
C ASP A 86 1.46 -8.94 7.06
N VAL A 87 2.19 -8.07 7.78
CA VAL A 87 3.43 -7.45 7.33
C VAL A 87 4.61 -8.38 7.62
N VAL A 88 5.35 -8.73 6.56
CA VAL A 88 6.54 -9.57 6.59
C VAL A 88 7.78 -8.77 6.97
N GLY A 89 7.88 -7.52 6.51
CA GLY A 89 9.01 -6.64 6.85
C GLY A 89 8.96 -5.30 6.13
N LYS A 90 9.69 -4.32 6.67
CA LYS A 90 9.85 -2.98 6.07
C LYS A 90 10.98 -2.99 5.04
N LYS A 91 10.76 -2.30 3.92
CA LYS A 91 11.71 -2.16 2.80
C LYS A 91 12.26 -0.74 2.65
N GLY A 92 11.43 0.26 2.95
CA GLY A 92 11.87 1.66 2.89
C GLY A 92 10.84 2.61 3.47
N THR A 93 11.06 3.89 3.24
CA THR A 93 10.15 4.98 3.57
C THR A 93 10.19 5.97 2.41
N LEU A 94 9.01 6.31 1.89
CA LEU A 94 8.84 7.31 0.84
C LEU A 94 9.05 8.73 1.39
N LEU A 95 9.36 9.64 0.48
CA LEU A 95 9.33 11.06 0.75
C LEU A 95 7.88 11.54 1.04
N PRO A 96 7.71 12.58 1.88
CA PRO A 96 6.40 13.13 2.19
C PRO A 96 5.59 13.57 0.96
N GLU A 97 6.26 14.14 -0.04
CA GLU A 97 5.68 14.60 -1.31
C GLU A 97 5.07 13.44 -2.10
N THR A 98 5.80 12.34 -2.28
CA THR A 98 5.31 11.14 -2.98
C THR A 98 4.12 10.52 -2.24
N LEU A 99 4.21 10.44 -0.90
CA LEU A 99 3.10 9.98 -0.08
C LEU A 99 1.87 10.91 -0.20
N GLY A 100 2.08 12.22 -0.29
CA GLY A 100 1.04 13.22 -0.54
C GLY A 100 0.30 12.95 -1.84
N ALA A 101 1.04 12.78 -2.94
CA ALA A 101 0.46 12.46 -4.25
C ALA A 101 -0.35 11.16 -4.23
N ILE A 102 0.13 10.12 -3.54
CA ILE A 102 -0.63 8.87 -3.37
C ILE A 102 -1.95 9.13 -2.64
N ARG A 103 -1.94 9.91 -1.55
CA ARG A 103 -3.15 10.22 -0.78
C ARG A 103 -4.17 11.01 -1.58
N GLU A 104 -3.73 11.99 -2.35
CA GLU A 104 -4.60 12.81 -3.22
C GLU A 104 -5.24 11.97 -4.33
N ALA A 105 -4.53 10.96 -4.83
CA ALA A 105 -5.01 10.06 -5.87
C ALA A 105 -5.93 8.94 -5.36
N MET A 106 -5.97 8.68 -4.05
CA MET A 106 -6.85 7.66 -3.49
C MET A 106 -8.30 8.15 -3.53
N PRO A 107 -9.24 7.37 -4.09
CA PRO A 107 -10.65 7.71 -3.97
C PRO A 107 -11.01 7.74 -2.48
N GLY A 108 -11.78 8.74 -2.05
CA GLY A 108 -12.12 8.98 -0.65
C GLY A 108 -12.47 7.67 0.05
N VAL A 109 -11.57 7.22 0.94
CA VAL A 109 -11.66 5.92 1.60
C VAL A 109 -12.83 5.96 2.56
N GLN A 110 -14.04 5.82 2.04
CA GLN A 110 -15.20 5.50 2.85
C GLN A 110 -14.89 4.13 3.48
N GLU A 111 -14.82 4.10 4.81
CA GLU A 111 -14.80 2.89 5.59
C GLU A 111 -15.81 1.90 4.99
N LYS A 112 -15.34 0.89 4.25
CA LYS A 112 -16.10 -0.35 4.13
C LYS A 112 -16.04 -1.03 5.49
N ARG A 113 -16.73 -0.43 6.47
CA ARG A 113 -17.14 -1.07 7.72
C ARG A 113 -17.82 -2.36 7.33
N GLY A 114 -17.17 -3.45 7.70
CA GLY A 114 -17.67 -4.83 7.71
C GLY A 114 -18.72 -5.18 6.66
N ARG A 115 -18.30 -5.75 5.53
CA ARG A 115 -19.13 -6.81 4.94
C ARG A 115 -18.82 -8.11 5.65
N GLY A 116 -19.28 -8.19 6.89
CA GLY A 116 -19.48 -9.47 7.54
C GLY A 116 -20.58 -10.25 6.82
N ARG A 117 -20.28 -11.54 6.61
CA ARG A 117 -21.18 -12.70 6.66
C ARG A 117 -21.80 -13.27 5.37
N ARG A 118 -21.72 -14.62 5.37
CA ARG A 118 -22.43 -15.69 4.63
C ARG A 118 -21.61 -16.23 3.45
N ARG A 119 -21.21 -17.51 3.42
CA ARG A 119 -21.72 -18.74 4.03
C ARG A 119 -20.57 -19.65 4.44
#